data_AF-A0A959I7I1-F1
#
_entry.id   AF-A0A959I7I1-F1
#
_cell.length_a   1.000
_cell.length_b   1.000
_cell.length_c   1.000
_cell.angle_alpha   90.00
_cell.angle_beta   90.00
_cell.angle_gamma   90.00
#
_symmetry.space_group_name_H-M   'P 1'
#
loop_
_entity.id
_entity.type
_entity.pdbx_description
1 polymer ?
#
loop_
_entity_poly.entity_id
_entity_poly.type
_entity_poly.pdbx_seq_one_letter_code
_entity_poly.pdbx_strand_id
1 'polypeptide(L)'
;TFKRYVKPEPVRMEGLLDFLSQQATPEGEETAPEIVFFPGSPANTLTLRRPLLGYPNVVYTGKYDDPIPLLQAASDAAQAIAQANLAKAPGEPYEPGHNHFGIADPDVTQVQITVEVRTLKLDNLSSVRGDEPYLHFYTTTRDFPAGMAQIDDPLDLALEFRDAPVLKFGDQTDLGNWIDEATELNSGSLKLPTARDIRLTIRALAPADNTYFGGTDTHEGRTIQIKVRQESSDERELLKELSPSREVRGIYLQPDPPQPNDRRFQTLLFKRGSATTPALIQRLAAQLEVEHKGLTLVGEKGQRVVFGCSRRIRHTLAPDHSSITFASKDELLNHWIVAVTLQIDRDWTWDNLQEVSFEIYRRKLFGSIEELEGATPELIGDLEVKSTA
;
A
#
# COMPACT_ATOMS: atom_id res chain seq x y z
N THR A 1 -3.37 45.51 14.76
CA THR A 1 -4.17 44.45 14.13
C THR A 1 -3.79 43.13 14.77
N PHE A 2 -4.77 42.37 15.27
CA PHE A 2 -4.52 41.04 15.83
C PHE A 2 -4.02 40.10 14.72
N LYS A 3 -3.08 39.22 15.05
CA LYS A 3 -2.63 38.15 14.17
C LYS A 3 -2.70 36.83 14.92
N ARG A 4 -3.33 35.83 14.33
CA ARG A 4 -3.43 34.47 14.85
C ARG A 4 -2.14 33.72 14.53
N TYR A 5 -1.42 33.30 15.57
CA TYR A 5 -0.24 32.43 15.47
C TYR A 5 -0.53 30.98 15.87
N VAL A 6 -1.74 30.72 16.35
CA VAL A 6 -2.18 29.40 16.79
C VAL A 6 -2.72 28.63 15.59
N LYS A 7 -2.04 27.53 15.25
CA LYS A 7 -2.49 26.58 14.22
C LYS A 7 -3.83 25.97 14.64
N PRO A 8 -4.72 25.63 13.68
CA PRO A 8 -5.88 24.80 13.97
C PRO A 8 -5.46 23.49 14.62
N GLU A 9 -6.24 23.05 15.61
CA GLU A 9 -6.11 21.73 16.20
C GLU A 9 -6.47 20.64 15.17
N PRO A 10 -6.18 19.36 15.45
CA PRO A 10 -6.63 18.23 14.64
C PRO A 10 -8.13 18.25 14.32
N VAL A 11 -8.52 17.79 13.13
CA VAL A 11 -9.94 17.52 12.84
C VAL A 11 -10.45 16.44 13.78
N ARG A 12 -11.72 16.55 14.17
CA ARG A 12 -12.38 15.53 14.98
C ARG A 12 -12.93 14.45 14.06
N MET A 13 -12.77 13.19 14.44
CA MET A 13 -13.37 12.06 13.72
C MET A 13 -14.36 11.38 14.62
N GLU A 14 -15.59 11.19 14.16
CA GLU A 14 -16.58 10.40 14.90
C GLU A 14 -16.19 8.91 14.87
N GLY A 15 -16.46 8.17 15.95
CA GLY A 15 -16.09 6.76 16.08
C GLY A 15 -14.61 6.48 16.39
N LEU A 16 -13.75 7.51 16.41
CA LEU A 16 -12.31 7.35 16.70
C LEU A 16 -12.02 6.89 18.13
N LEU A 17 -12.83 7.35 19.09
CA LEU A 17 -12.68 7.09 20.52
C LEU A 17 -13.12 5.67 20.93
N ASP A 18 -14.01 5.05 20.15
CA ASP A 18 -14.40 3.65 20.37
C ASP A 18 -13.22 2.69 20.07
N PHE A 19 -12.30 3.10 19.20
CA PHE A 19 -11.12 2.32 18.84
C PHE A 19 -9.94 2.53 19.81
N LEU A 20 -9.66 3.78 20.20
CA LEU A 20 -8.59 4.10 21.16
C LEU A 20 -8.85 3.56 22.58
N SER A 21 -10.13 3.44 22.97
CA SER A 21 -10.50 2.84 24.25
C SER A 21 -10.37 1.30 24.28
N GLN A 22 -10.28 0.65 23.11
CA GLN A 22 -10.11 -0.80 22.98
C GLN A 22 -8.64 -1.23 22.80
N GLN A 23 -7.76 -0.33 22.36
CA GLN A 23 -6.33 -0.59 22.28
C GLN A 23 -5.59 0.01 23.49
N ALA A 24 -5.70 -0.66 24.64
CA ALA A 24 -4.66 -0.57 25.65
C ALA A 24 -3.42 -1.31 25.14
N THR A 25 -2.55 -0.61 24.40
CA THR A 25 -1.24 -1.14 24.00
C THR A 25 -0.33 -1.19 25.24
N PRO A 26 0.47 -2.26 25.45
CA PRO A 26 1.43 -2.32 26.54
C PRO A 26 2.43 -1.16 26.45
N GLU A 27 2.79 -0.57 27.60
CA GLU A 27 3.76 0.51 27.72
C GLU A 27 5.06 0.22 26.95
N GLY A 28 5.48 1.10 26.04
CA GLY A 28 6.84 1.00 25.46
C GLY A 28 7.20 1.77 24.19
N GLU A 29 6.26 2.21 23.35
CA GLU A 29 6.60 2.91 22.09
C GLU A 29 5.92 4.28 21.96
N GLU A 30 6.72 5.36 21.95
CA GLU A 30 6.28 6.74 21.62
C GLU A 30 6.04 6.91 20.11
N THR A 31 5.09 6.15 19.56
CA THR A 31 4.54 6.43 18.23
C THR A 31 3.16 7.05 18.38
N ALA A 32 2.84 8.05 17.56
CA ALA A 32 1.50 8.64 17.49
C ALA A 32 0.44 7.52 17.40
N PRO A 33 -0.75 7.68 18.03
CA PRO A 33 -1.74 6.61 18.10
C PRO A 33 -2.06 6.09 16.71
N GLU A 34 -1.71 4.82 16.47
CA GLU A 34 -1.89 4.15 15.19
C GLU A 34 -3.33 3.65 15.10
N ILE A 35 -4.17 4.39 14.38
CA ILE A 35 -5.60 4.08 14.29
C ILE A 35 -5.81 3.27 13.02
N VAL A 36 -6.10 1.98 13.21
CA VAL A 36 -6.48 1.06 12.13
C VAL A 36 -7.99 1.16 11.94
N PHE A 37 -8.44 1.80 10.87
CA PHE A 37 -9.86 1.81 10.51
C PHE A 37 -10.15 0.56 9.69
N PHE A 38 -10.94 -0.34 10.26
CA PHE A 38 -11.49 -1.48 9.55
C PHE A 38 -12.80 -1.06 8.87
N PRO A 39 -12.85 -0.95 7.53
CA PRO A 39 -14.12 -0.82 6.83
C PRO A 39 -14.98 -2.06 7.16
N GLY A 40 -16.07 -1.83 7.89
CA GLY A 40 -16.92 -2.87 8.48
C GLY A 40 -18.04 -2.33 9.39
N SER A 41 -17.99 -1.05 9.78
CA SER A 41 -19.14 -0.31 10.33
C SER A 41 -19.99 0.21 9.17
N PRO A 42 -21.34 0.16 9.23
CA PRO A 42 -22.23 -0.20 8.12
C PRO A 42 -22.33 0.76 6.90
N ALA A 43 -21.46 1.74 6.74
CA ALA A 43 -21.57 2.74 5.67
C ALA A 43 -20.29 3.04 4.86
N ASN A 44 -19.11 2.48 5.17
CA ASN A 44 -17.85 2.91 4.54
C ASN A 44 -17.68 4.44 4.54
N THR A 45 -18.12 5.11 5.60
CA THR A 45 -18.13 6.58 5.68
C THR A 45 -17.18 7.03 6.77
N LEU A 46 -16.34 8.02 6.46
CA LEU A 46 -15.51 8.73 7.40
C LEU A 46 -16.18 10.06 7.73
N THR A 47 -16.67 10.20 8.96
CA THR A 47 -17.35 11.41 9.44
C THR A 47 -16.37 12.32 10.17
N LEU A 48 -16.12 13.49 9.57
CA LEU A 48 -15.18 14.49 10.06
C LEU A 48 -15.91 15.70 10.61
N ARG A 49 -15.40 16.30 11.67
CA ARG A 49 -15.86 17.59 12.20
C ARG A 49 -14.71 18.57 12.32
N ARG A 50 -15.06 19.86 12.31
CA ARG A 50 -14.11 20.94 12.54
C ARG A 50 -13.40 20.76 13.89
N PRO A 51 -12.12 21.17 13.99
CA PRO A 51 -11.40 21.23 15.25
C PRO A 51 -12.15 22.08 16.27
N LEU A 52 -11.94 21.80 17.56
CA LEU A 52 -12.47 22.63 18.63
C LEU A 52 -11.49 23.72 19.02
N LEU A 53 -12.03 24.88 19.36
CA LEU A 53 -11.31 26.05 19.81
C LEU A 53 -11.83 26.46 21.20
N GLY A 54 -10.92 26.53 22.15
CA GLY A 54 -11.21 26.91 23.53
C GLY A 54 -10.92 28.39 23.84
N TYR A 55 -11.17 28.77 25.09
CA TYR A 55 -10.76 30.06 25.63
C TYR A 55 -9.23 30.11 25.84
N PRO A 56 -8.53 31.23 25.57
CA PRO A 56 -9.07 32.51 25.09
C PRO A 56 -9.14 32.61 23.56
N ASN A 57 -8.61 31.63 22.82
CA ASN A 57 -8.39 31.71 21.38
C ASN A 57 -9.66 32.02 20.59
N VAL A 58 -10.80 31.44 20.98
CA VAL A 58 -12.07 31.64 20.28
C VAL A 58 -12.58 33.09 20.32
N VAL A 59 -12.31 33.82 21.39
CA VAL A 59 -12.71 35.23 21.54
C VAL A 59 -11.97 36.11 20.52
N TYR A 60 -10.72 35.78 20.24
CA TYR A 60 -9.88 36.53 19.31
C TYR A 60 -10.18 36.22 17.84
N THR A 61 -11.02 35.23 17.54
CA THR A 61 -11.47 35.00 16.15
C THR A 61 -12.39 36.11 15.64
N GLY A 62 -13.16 36.74 16.54
CA GLY A 62 -14.13 37.79 16.20
C GLY A 62 -15.28 37.34 15.28
N LYS A 63 -15.46 36.03 15.07
CA LYS A 63 -16.48 35.46 14.17
C LYS A 63 -17.74 34.98 14.87
N TYR A 64 -17.67 34.71 16.17
CA TYR A 64 -18.83 34.41 17.00
C TYR A 64 -19.40 35.69 17.61
N ASP A 65 -20.71 35.86 17.56
CA ASP A 65 -21.41 37.01 18.16
C ASP A 65 -21.22 37.04 19.70
N ASP A 66 -21.40 35.89 20.36
CA ASP A 66 -21.13 35.72 21.79
C ASP A 66 -20.52 34.33 22.09
N PRO A 67 -19.19 34.20 22.11
CA PRO A 67 -18.53 32.91 22.29
C PRO A 67 -18.58 32.38 23.73
N ILE A 68 -18.83 33.23 24.73
CA ILE A 68 -18.73 32.82 26.15
C ILE A 68 -19.88 31.91 26.56
N PRO A 69 -21.16 32.20 26.29
CA PRO A 69 -22.26 31.29 26.57
C PRO A 69 -22.14 29.96 25.80
N LEU A 70 -21.63 30.00 24.57
CA LEU A 70 -21.42 28.80 23.76
C LEU A 70 -20.35 27.89 24.37
N LEU A 71 -19.25 28.47 24.86
CA LEU A 71 -18.24 27.73 25.62
C LEU A 71 -18.81 27.18 26.93
N GLN A 72 -19.61 27.95 27.67
CA GLN A 72 -20.24 27.45 28.90
C GLN A 72 -21.14 26.25 28.62
N ALA A 73 -22.00 26.33 27.61
CA ALA A 73 -22.85 25.22 27.19
C ALA A 73 -22.03 23.99 26.77
N ALA A 74 -20.91 24.17 26.06
CA ALA A 74 -20.00 23.09 25.72
C ALA A 74 -19.32 22.47 26.95
N SER A 75 -18.95 23.28 27.95
CA SER A 75 -18.43 22.79 29.25
C SER A 75 -19.47 21.94 29.97
N ASP A 76 -20.69 22.46 30.11
CA ASP A 76 -21.77 21.79 30.84
C ASP A 76 -22.13 20.45 30.17
N ALA A 77 -22.17 20.41 28.83
CA ALA A 77 -22.38 19.19 28.07
C ALA A 77 -21.24 18.17 28.30
N ALA A 78 -19.98 18.60 28.24
CA ALA A 78 -18.83 17.72 28.48
C ALA A 78 -18.83 17.15 29.92
N GLN A 79 -19.19 17.98 30.91
CA GLN A 79 -19.33 17.53 32.31
C GLN A 79 -20.48 16.56 32.49
N ALA A 80 -21.62 16.77 31.83
CA ALA A 80 -22.75 15.85 31.86
C ALA A 80 -22.36 14.46 31.31
N ILE A 81 -21.63 14.42 30.19
CA ILE A 81 -21.12 13.17 29.59
C ILE A 81 -20.12 12.49 30.54
N ALA A 82 -19.18 13.26 31.11
CA ALA A 82 -18.22 12.71 32.07
C ALA A 82 -18.91 12.11 33.30
N GLN A 83 -19.93 12.78 33.84
CA GLN A 83 -20.71 12.30 34.97
C GLN A 83 -21.53 11.05 34.62
N ALA A 84 -22.14 11.01 33.44
CA ALA A 84 -22.86 9.83 32.95
C ALA A 84 -21.91 8.62 32.81
N ASN A 85 -20.71 8.85 32.29
CA ASN A 85 -19.68 7.83 32.14
C ASN A 85 -19.17 7.27 33.47
N LEU A 86 -19.00 8.11 34.49
CA LEU A 86 -18.63 7.65 35.85
C LEU A 86 -19.70 6.76 36.50
N ALA A 87 -20.96 6.91 36.08
CA ALA A 87 -22.07 6.11 36.59
C ALA A 87 -22.23 4.74 35.89
N LYS A 88 -21.46 4.49 34.82
CA LYS A 88 -21.54 3.23 34.05
C LYS A 88 -20.91 2.06 34.78
N ALA A 89 -21.49 0.88 34.61
CA ALA A 89 -20.96 -0.35 35.21
C ALA A 89 -19.66 -0.81 34.51
N PRO A 90 -18.79 -1.59 35.17
CA PRO A 90 -17.59 -2.14 34.53
C PRO A 90 -17.95 -2.95 33.28
N GLY A 91 -17.40 -2.54 32.12
CA GLY A 91 -17.63 -3.20 30.83
C GLY A 91 -18.72 -2.56 29.95
N GLU A 92 -19.43 -1.54 30.45
CA GLU A 92 -20.31 -0.74 29.59
C GLU A 92 -19.49 0.25 28.74
N PRO A 93 -19.85 0.43 27.45
CA PRO A 93 -19.13 1.35 26.57
C PRO A 93 -19.29 2.79 27.06
N TYR A 94 -18.18 3.53 27.15
CA TYR A 94 -18.17 4.95 27.47
C TYR A 94 -18.85 5.76 26.36
N GLU A 95 -19.59 6.80 26.71
CA GLU A 95 -20.02 7.78 25.71
C GLU A 95 -18.81 8.62 25.26
N PRO A 96 -18.56 8.71 23.94
CA PRO A 96 -17.52 9.57 23.41
C PRO A 96 -17.90 11.05 23.62
N GLY A 97 -16.91 11.89 23.96
CA GLY A 97 -17.14 13.35 24.08
C GLY A 97 -16.65 13.99 25.38
N HIS A 98 -16.23 13.23 26.39
CA HIS A 98 -15.77 13.76 27.68
C HIS A 98 -14.38 14.44 27.66
N ASN A 99 -13.60 14.29 26.58
CA ASN A 99 -12.17 14.66 26.55
C ASN A 99 -11.84 16.00 25.90
N HIS A 100 -12.81 16.70 25.28
CA HIS A 100 -12.50 17.91 24.51
C HIS A 100 -13.50 19.04 24.80
N PHE A 101 -12.99 20.10 25.42
CA PHE A 101 -13.73 21.32 25.72
C PHE A 101 -13.43 22.40 24.65
N GLY A 102 -14.48 22.96 24.04
CA GLY A 102 -14.38 24.04 23.07
C GLY A 102 -15.58 24.10 22.13
N ILE A 103 -15.57 25.07 21.21
CA ILE A 103 -16.55 25.18 20.12
C ILE A 103 -15.86 25.09 18.77
N ALA A 104 -16.57 24.74 17.70
CA ALA A 104 -15.97 24.54 16.37
C ALA A 104 -15.12 25.76 15.92
N ASP A 105 -13.99 25.52 15.27
CA ASP A 105 -13.15 26.60 14.76
C ASP A 105 -13.78 27.24 13.50
N PRO A 106 -14.18 28.52 13.55
CA PRO A 106 -14.85 29.20 12.43
C PRO A 106 -13.87 29.63 11.33
N ASP A 107 -12.56 29.50 11.56
CA ASP A 107 -11.54 29.78 10.55
C ASP A 107 -11.27 28.59 9.63
N VAL A 108 -11.54 27.36 10.07
CA VAL A 108 -11.26 26.14 9.31
C VAL A 108 -12.34 25.89 8.26
N THR A 109 -12.09 26.20 6.99
CA THR A 109 -13.09 26.05 5.92
C THR A 109 -13.01 24.70 5.21
N GLN A 110 -11.82 24.09 5.19
CA GLN A 110 -11.53 22.91 4.40
C GLN A 110 -10.81 21.85 5.23
N VAL A 111 -10.83 20.62 4.75
CA VAL A 111 -9.95 19.54 5.18
C VAL A 111 -9.12 19.08 3.99
N GLN A 112 -7.82 18.92 4.20
CA GLN A 112 -6.92 18.28 3.26
C GLN A 112 -6.68 16.84 3.69
N ILE A 113 -6.75 15.94 2.72
CA ILE A 113 -6.54 14.51 2.88
C ILE A 113 -5.43 14.11 1.93
N THR A 114 -4.34 13.62 2.48
CA THR A 114 -3.23 13.05 1.72
C THR A 114 -3.31 11.54 1.82
N VAL A 115 -3.41 10.90 0.66
CA VAL A 115 -3.45 9.44 0.53
C VAL A 115 -2.05 8.94 0.23
N GLU A 116 -1.55 8.07 1.09
CA GLU A 116 -0.23 7.48 0.98
C GLU A 116 -0.36 5.95 0.97
N VAL A 117 0.43 5.29 0.14
CA VAL A 117 0.39 3.84 -0.03
C VAL A 117 1.70 3.25 0.46
N ARG A 118 1.64 2.19 1.25
CA ARG A 118 2.83 1.51 1.75
C ARG A 118 3.64 0.88 0.60
N THR A 119 4.96 1.03 0.66
CA THR A 119 5.92 0.38 -0.24
C THR A 119 6.84 -0.56 0.56
N LEU A 120 7.84 -1.12 -0.12
CA LEU A 120 8.89 -1.96 0.47
C LEU A 120 9.59 -1.22 1.63
N LYS A 121 9.96 -1.96 2.67
CA LYS A 121 10.79 -1.41 3.75
C LYS A 121 12.08 -0.81 3.17
N LEU A 122 12.47 0.35 3.69
CA LEU A 122 13.61 1.17 3.27
C LEU A 122 13.43 1.93 1.94
N ASP A 123 12.32 1.75 1.22
CA ASP A 123 11.98 2.58 0.07
C ASP A 123 11.24 3.85 0.53
N ASN A 124 12.00 4.79 1.09
CA ASN A 124 11.44 6.01 1.69
C ASN A 124 11.70 7.25 0.80
N LEU A 125 12.29 7.08 -0.38
CA LEU A 125 12.84 8.19 -1.17
C LEU A 125 11.75 9.15 -1.66
N SER A 126 10.56 8.61 -1.97
CA SER A 126 9.38 9.40 -2.39
C SER A 126 8.31 9.48 -1.30
N SER A 127 8.72 9.32 -0.04
CA SER A 127 7.87 9.52 1.12
C SER A 127 7.69 11.00 1.44
N VAL A 128 6.50 11.38 1.90
CA VAL A 128 6.19 12.77 2.26
C VAL A 128 7.11 13.28 3.37
N ARG A 129 7.46 12.40 4.33
CA ARG A 129 8.40 12.72 5.43
C ARG A 129 9.82 12.22 5.19
N GLY A 130 10.00 11.25 4.30
CA GLY A 130 11.31 10.70 3.92
C GLY A 130 11.88 9.63 4.85
N ASP A 131 11.19 9.33 5.96
CA ASP A 131 11.58 8.38 7.00
C ASP A 131 10.70 7.13 7.05
N GLU A 132 9.50 7.20 6.48
CA GLU A 132 8.51 6.12 6.48
C GLU A 132 8.33 5.51 5.08
N PRO A 133 8.09 4.17 4.96
CA PRO A 133 7.93 3.47 3.68
C PRO A 133 6.52 3.65 3.12
N TYR A 134 6.11 4.90 2.95
CA TYR A 134 4.80 5.30 2.42
C TYR A 134 5.03 6.27 1.28
N LEU A 135 4.57 5.90 0.09
CA LEU A 135 4.65 6.73 -1.09
C LEU A 135 3.43 7.63 -1.16
N HIS A 136 3.67 8.91 -1.46
CA HIS A 136 2.59 9.82 -1.78
C HIS A 136 1.85 9.35 -3.03
N PHE A 137 0.53 9.14 -2.92
CA PHE A 137 -0.30 8.81 -4.06
C PHE A 137 -1.00 10.05 -4.61
N TYR A 138 -1.88 10.68 -3.81
CA TYR A 138 -2.48 11.97 -4.16
C TYR A 138 -2.92 12.75 -2.92
N THR A 139 -3.16 14.06 -3.10
CA THR A 139 -3.81 14.92 -2.11
C THR A 139 -5.11 15.46 -2.66
N THR A 140 -6.14 15.48 -1.82
CA THR A 140 -7.46 16.05 -2.11
C THR A 140 -7.89 17.01 -1.00
N THR A 141 -8.78 17.94 -1.33
CA THR A 141 -9.39 18.87 -0.38
C THR A 141 -10.90 18.75 -0.40
N ARG A 142 -11.53 18.86 0.77
CA ARG A 142 -12.99 18.83 0.94
C ARG A 142 -13.45 20.01 1.77
N ASP A 143 -14.54 20.63 1.35
CA ASP A 143 -15.14 21.77 2.07
C ASP A 143 -16.00 21.26 3.22
N PHE A 144 -15.87 21.87 4.39
CA PHE A 144 -16.88 21.71 5.44
C PHE A 144 -18.17 22.45 5.07
N PRO A 145 -19.33 22.05 5.62
CA PRO A 145 -20.57 22.81 5.47
C PRO A 145 -20.35 24.30 5.77
N ALA A 146 -20.80 25.16 4.86
CA ALA A 146 -20.60 26.59 4.95
C ALA A 146 -21.70 27.27 5.80
N GLY A 147 -21.32 28.31 6.54
CA GLY A 147 -22.25 29.10 7.36
C GLY A 147 -22.06 28.87 8.86
N MET A 148 -22.35 29.91 9.65
CA MET A 148 -22.20 29.86 11.11
C MET A 148 -23.29 28.98 11.78
N ALA A 149 -24.44 28.81 11.15
CA ALA A 149 -25.51 27.95 11.66
C ALA A 149 -25.15 26.45 11.53
N GLN A 150 -24.31 26.10 10.54
CA GLN A 150 -23.85 24.74 10.23
C GLN A 150 -22.41 24.51 10.70
N ILE A 151 -21.87 25.36 11.58
CA ILE A 151 -20.44 25.37 11.90
C ILE A 151 -19.96 24.08 12.57
N ASP A 152 -20.85 23.38 13.26
CA ASP A 152 -20.57 22.09 13.91
C ASP A 152 -21.10 20.88 13.11
N ASP A 153 -21.71 21.12 11.95
CA ASP A 153 -22.25 20.03 11.11
C ASP A 153 -21.10 19.13 10.60
N PRO A 154 -21.29 17.81 10.61
CA PRO A 154 -20.29 16.87 10.14
C PRO A 154 -20.10 16.95 8.61
N LEU A 155 -18.90 16.59 8.17
CA LEU A 155 -18.54 16.27 6.80
C LEU A 155 -18.43 14.76 6.67
N ASP A 156 -19.39 14.16 5.96
CA ASP A 156 -19.40 12.72 5.68
C ASP A 156 -18.66 12.41 4.38
N LEU A 157 -17.60 11.62 4.46
CA LEU A 157 -16.79 11.19 3.32
C LEU A 157 -17.00 9.70 3.06
N ALA A 158 -17.71 9.37 1.99
CA ALA A 158 -17.84 7.99 1.53
C ALA A 158 -16.48 7.49 0.99
N LEU A 159 -16.03 6.34 1.47
CA LEU A 159 -14.84 5.62 1.00
C LEU A 159 -15.25 4.65 -0.09
N GLU A 160 -14.64 4.79 -1.27
CA GLU A 160 -14.87 3.90 -2.40
C GLU A 160 -13.58 3.16 -2.74
N PHE A 161 -13.60 1.85 -2.51
CA PHE A 161 -12.46 1.00 -2.83
C PHE A 161 -12.56 0.46 -4.25
N ARG A 162 -11.50 0.64 -5.05
CA ARG A 162 -11.42 0.17 -6.44
C ARG A 162 -10.20 -0.69 -6.67
N ASP A 163 -10.37 -1.72 -7.48
CA ASP A 163 -9.26 -2.56 -7.92
C ASP A 163 -8.40 -1.83 -8.96
N ALA A 164 -7.10 -1.86 -8.75
CA ALA A 164 -6.12 -1.37 -9.71
C ALA A 164 -4.88 -2.27 -9.71
N PRO A 165 -4.55 -2.88 -10.86
CA PRO A 165 -3.37 -3.75 -10.98
C PRO A 165 -2.06 -3.00 -10.70
N VAL A 166 -1.91 -1.81 -11.29
CA VAL A 166 -0.67 -1.02 -11.24
C VAL A 166 -1.02 0.44 -10.96
N LEU A 167 -0.45 0.99 -9.90
CA LEU A 167 -0.50 2.42 -9.57
C LEU A 167 0.72 3.14 -10.15
N LYS A 168 0.52 4.41 -10.53
CA LYS A 168 1.60 5.34 -10.83
C LYS A 168 1.78 6.32 -9.68
N PHE A 169 3.03 6.55 -9.30
CA PHE A 169 3.42 7.46 -8.22
C PHE A 169 4.28 8.60 -8.77
N GLY A 170 4.28 9.73 -8.08
CA GLY A 170 5.15 10.88 -8.36
C GLY A 170 4.54 11.98 -9.24
N ASP A 171 3.48 11.68 -10.00
CA ASP A 171 2.71 12.67 -10.74
C ASP A 171 1.23 12.61 -10.35
N GLN A 172 0.73 13.64 -9.67
CA GLN A 172 -0.67 13.73 -9.24
C GLN A 172 -1.64 13.93 -10.42
N THR A 173 -1.14 14.32 -11.59
CA THR A 173 -1.94 14.53 -12.79
C THR A 173 -2.05 13.29 -13.67
N ASP A 174 -1.15 12.31 -13.49
CA ASP A 174 -1.15 11.00 -14.15
C ASP A 174 -1.00 9.88 -13.10
N LEU A 175 -2.12 9.54 -12.47
CA LEU A 175 -2.24 8.37 -11.59
C LEU A 175 -2.43 7.06 -12.40
N GLY A 176 -2.17 7.09 -13.72
CA GLY A 176 -2.47 6.00 -14.64
C GLY A 176 -3.97 5.86 -14.89
N ASN A 177 -4.42 4.62 -15.12
CA ASN A 177 -5.84 4.30 -15.33
C ASN A 177 -6.66 4.30 -14.02
N TRP A 178 -6.12 4.87 -12.94
CA TRP A 178 -6.77 4.93 -11.64
C TRP A 178 -7.94 5.91 -11.61
N ILE A 179 -7.82 7.03 -12.34
CA ILE A 179 -8.84 8.06 -12.39
C ILE A 179 -8.98 8.60 -13.80
N ASP A 180 -10.21 8.91 -14.20
CA ASP A 180 -10.51 9.45 -15.52
C ASP A 180 -10.10 10.94 -15.60
N GLU A 181 -10.36 11.71 -14.54
CA GLU A 181 -10.00 13.14 -14.43
C GLU A 181 -9.54 13.53 -13.01
N ALA A 182 -8.50 14.37 -12.91
CA ALA A 182 -7.96 14.82 -11.62
C ALA A 182 -8.96 15.63 -10.76
N THR A 183 -9.94 16.28 -11.38
CA THR A 183 -11.02 17.05 -10.72
C THR A 183 -11.93 16.17 -9.86
N GLU A 184 -12.06 14.89 -10.21
CA GLU A 184 -12.84 13.92 -9.45
C GLU A 184 -12.22 13.65 -8.06
N LEU A 185 -10.93 13.91 -7.85
CA LEU A 185 -10.30 13.73 -6.55
C LEU A 185 -10.91 14.63 -5.47
N ASN A 186 -11.33 15.85 -5.83
CA ASN A 186 -11.85 16.86 -4.91
C ASN A 186 -13.37 16.81 -4.71
N SER A 187 -14.07 15.88 -5.38
CA SER A 187 -15.52 15.75 -5.31
C SER A 187 -15.97 14.29 -5.13
N GLY A 188 -17.23 14.06 -4.73
CA GLY A 188 -17.77 12.71 -4.56
C GLY A 188 -17.12 11.88 -3.44
N SER A 189 -16.99 10.56 -3.66
CA SER A 189 -16.33 9.61 -2.77
C SER A 189 -14.80 9.78 -2.75
N LEU A 190 -14.17 9.40 -1.64
CA LEU A 190 -12.72 9.25 -1.55
C LEU A 190 -12.32 7.89 -2.14
N LYS A 191 -11.69 7.91 -3.31
CA LYS A 191 -11.29 6.71 -4.06
C LYS A 191 -10.00 6.12 -3.49
N LEU A 192 -10.03 4.87 -3.06
CA LEU A 192 -8.90 4.17 -2.42
C LEU A 192 -8.59 2.85 -3.14
N PRO A 193 -7.32 2.51 -3.38
CA PRO A 193 -6.99 1.23 -4.00
C PRO A 193 -7.23 0.07 -3.03
N THR A 194 -7.80 -1.03 -3.53
CA THR A 194 -7.87 -2.29 -2.79
C THR A 194 -6.49 -2.96 -2.71
N ALA A 195 -6.40 -3.99 -1.85
CA ALA A 195 -5.26 -4.89 -1.74
C ALA A 195 -3.93 -4.18 -1.37
N ARG A 196 -4.03 -3.06 -0.65
CA ARG A 196 -2.90 -2.22 -0.26
C ARG A 196 -3.10 -1.66 1.14
N ASP A 197 -1.99 -1.50 1.86
CA ASP A 197 -1.95 -0.74 3.11
C ASP A 197 -1.94 0.76 2.78
N ILE A 198 -3.02 1.46 3.12
CA ILE A 198 -3.16 2.90 2.87
C ILE A 198 -3.07 3.66 4.19
N ARG A 199 -2.40 4.80 4.15
CA ARG A 199 -2.41 5.79 5.22
C ARG A 199 -3.10 7.05 4.70
N LEU A 200 -4.08 7.53 5.45
CA LEU A 200 -4.72 8.81 5.23
C LEU A 200 -4.16 9.80 6.25
N THR A 201 -3.43 10.80 5.77
CA THR A 201 -2.97 11.93 6.57
C THR A 201 -3.97 13.08 6.38
N ILE A 202 -4.73 13.39 7.42
CA ILE A 202 -5.84 14.36 7.37
C ILE A 202 -5.47 15.59 8.18
N ARG A 203 -5.76 16.79 7.66
CA ARG A 203 -5.52 18.05 8.38
C ARG A 203 -6.57 19.11 8.05
N ALA A 204 -6.87 19.94 9.05
CA ALA A 204 -7.71 21.12 8.87
C ALA A 204 -6.97 22.20 8.07
N LEU A 205 -7.67 22.90 7.17
CA LEU A 205 -7.17 24.05 6.43
C LEU A 205 -8.07 25.27 6.65
N ALA A 206 -7.45 26.38 7.02
CA ALA A 206 -8.05 27.70 6.99
C ALA A 206 -7.59 28.47 5.72
N PRO A 207 -8.34 29.50 5.28
CA PRO A 207 -7.91 30.34 4.17
C PRO A 207 -6.53 30.97 4.45
N ALA A 208 -5.65 30.96 3.44
CA ALA A 208 -4.31 31.53 3.52
C ALA A 208 -4.35 33.07 3.49
N ASP A 209 -4.77 33.68 4.60
CA ASP A 209 -4.78 35.14 4.79
C ASP A 209 -3.59 35.59 5.65
N ASN A 210 -2.56 36.13 5.01
CA ASN A 210 -1.34 36.63 5.68
C ASN A 210 -1.56 37.89 6.53
N THR A 211 -2.73 38.53 6.43
CA THR A 211 -3.09 39.68 7.27
C THR A 211 -3.66 39.23 8.61
N TYR A 212 -4.38 38.12 8.63
CA TYR A 212 -4.99 37.49 9.80
C TYR A 212 -4.08 36.44 10.45
N PHE A 213 -3.45 35.57 9.65
CA PHE A 213 -2.50 34.55 10.09
C PHE A 213 -1.07 35.10 10.12
N GLY A 214 -0.39 34.89 11.24
CA GLY A 214 0.91 35.51 11.52
C GLY A 214 2.12 34.82 10.89
N GLY A 215 1.98 33.57 10.44
CA GLY A 215 3.02 32.80 9.77
C GLY A 215 2.53 32.05 8.54
N THR A 216 3.43 31.69 7.63
CA THR A 216 3.12 31.03 6.35
C THR A 216 2.32 29.75 6.53
N ASP A 217 2.59 28.98 7.60
CA ASP A 217 1.98 27.67 7.81
C ASP A 217 0.99 27.68 8.97
N THR A 218 0.62 28.88 9.46
CA THR A 218 -0.28 29.02 10.62
C THR A 218 -1.76 28.79 10.28
N HIS A 219 -2.11 28.87 8.99
CA HIS A 219 -3.43 28.55 8.46
C HIS A 219 -3.64 27.03 8.31
N GLU A 220 -2.58 26.23 8.41
CA GLU A 220 -2.65 24.79 8.28
C GLU A 220 -2.66 24.10 9.66
N GLY A 221 -3.64 23.24 9.87
CA GLY A 221 -3.82 22.51 11.11
C GLY A 221 -2.82 21.37 11.32
N ARG A 222 -2.84 20.84 12.55
CA ARG A 222 -2.15 19.60 12.90
C ARG A 222 -2.75 18.41 12.15
N THR A 223 -1.90 17.44 11.81
CA THR A 223 -2.28 16.24 11.06
C THR A 223 -2.72 15.12 12.00
N ILE A 224 -3.68 14.32 11.56
CA ILE A 224 -3.99 13.00 12.12
C ILE A 224 -3.75 11.95 11.05
N GLN A 225 -3.39 10.75 11.46
CA GLN A 225 -3.11 9.65 10.56
C GLN A 225 -4.01 8.47 10.90
N ILE A 226 -4.65 7.90 9.88
CA ILE A 226 -5.39 6.65 9.98
C ILE A 226 -4.89 5.68 8.92
N LYS A 227 -4.86 4.39 9.26
CA LYS A 227 -4.55 3.32 8.31
C LYS A 227 -5.86 2.67 7.86
N VAL A 228 -6.03 2.50 6.56
CA VAL A 228 -7.20 1.86 5.94
C VAL A 228 -6.73 0.80 4.97
N ARG A 229 -7.50 -0.28 4.86
CA ARG A 229 -7.27 -1.36 3.92
C ARG A 229 -8.57 -2.07 3.62
N GLN A 230 -8.75 -2.48 2.36
CA GLN A 230 -9.78 -3.40 1.93
C GLN A 230 -9.16 -4.38 0.94
N GLU A 231 -9.38 -5.68 1.13
CA GLU A 231 -8.90 -6.69 0.19
C GLU A 231 -9.63 -6.60 -1.14
N SER A 232 -8.96 -7.01 -2.22
CA SER A 232 -9.59 -7.13 -3.53
C SER A 232 -10.61 -8.28 -3.51
N SER A 233 -11.78 -8.04 -4.09
CA SER A 233 -12.80 -9.09 -4.26
C SER A 233 -12.70 -9.83 -5.59
N ASP A 234 -11.91 -9.31 -6.55
CA ASP A 234 -11.79 -9.88 -7.89
C ASP A 234 -10.34 -9.85 -8.41
N GLU A 235 -9.78 -11.05 -8.61
CA GLU A 235 -8.41 -11.24 -9.10
C GLU A 235 -8.33 -11.95 -10.44
N ARG A 236 -9.42 -11.96 -11.23
CA ARG A 236 -9.45 -12.68 -12.53
C ARG A 236 -8.35 -12.24 -13.51
N GLU A 237 -7.87 -11.00 -13.39
CA GLU A 237 -6.79 -10.43 -14.19
C GLU A 237 -5.47 -10.32 -13.39
N LEU A 238 -5.11 -11.37 -12.64
CA LEU A 238 -3.86 -11.42 -11.89
C LEU A 238 -2.62 -11.59 -12.78
N LEU A 239 -2.75 -12.41 -13.82
CA LEU A 239 -1.66 -12.77 -14.71
C LEU A 239 -1.64 -11.86 -15.93
N LYS A 240 -0.47 -11.35 -16.25
CA LYS A 240 -0.22 -10.63 -17.50
C LYS A 240 -0.28 -11.62 -18.66
N GLU A 241 -0.98 -11.26 -19.73
CA GLU A 241 -0.95 -12.02 -20.97
C GLU A 241 0.46 -11.99 -21.58
N LEU A 242 1.15 -13.12 -21.50
CA LEU A 242 2.42 -13.34 -22.18
C LEU A 242 2.16 -14.01 -23.53
N SER A 243 3.07 -13.81 -24.49
CA SER A 243 3.03 -14.58 -25.73
C SER A 243 3.07 -16.09 -25.39
N PRO A 244 2.35 -16.98 -26.10
CA PRO A 244 2.36 -18.42 -25.81
C PRO A 244 3.77 -19.03 -25.77
N SER A 245 4.68 -18.50 -26.59
CA SER A 245 6.09 -18.89 -26.64
C SER A 245 6.94 -18.47 -25.43
N ARG A 246 6.45 -17.53 -24.62
CA ARG A 246 7.08 -17.11 -23.35
C ARG A 246 6.46 -17.85 -22.17
N GLU A 247 5.16 -18.05 -22.21
CA GLU A 247 4.42 -18.73 -21.15
C GLU A 247 4.86 -20.19 -21.00
N VAL A 248 4.98 -20.92 -22.11
CA VAL A 248 5.48 -22.31 -22.11
C VAL A 248 6.65 -22.46 -23.08
N ARG A 249 7.82 -22.80 -22.55
CA ARG A 249 9.08 -22.92 -23.29
C ARG A 249 9.65 -24.32 -23.17
N GLY A 250 9.85 -24.99 -24.31
CA GLY A 250 10.65 -26.21 -24.39
C GLY A 250 12.10 -25.86 -24.74
N ILE A 251 13.03 -26.08 -23.82
CA ILE A 251 14.44 -25.73 -23.96
C ILE A 251 15.25 -27.02 -23.98
N TYR A 252 15.98 -27.26 -25.07
CA TYR A 252 16.94 -28.36 -25.17
C TYR A 252 18.36 -27.81 -25.10
N LEU A 253 19.09 -28.17 -24.05
CA LEU A 253 20.43 -27.64 -23.82
C LEU A 253 21.48 -28.59 -24.39
N GLN A 254 22.17 -28.11 -25.43
CA GLN A 254 23.31 -28.79 -26.03
C GLN A 254 24.59 -28.55 -25.22
N PRO A 255 25.56 -29.49 -25.26
CA PRO A 255 26.86 -29.30 -24.63
C PRO A 255 27.51 -27.99 -25.06
N ASP A 256 28.30 -27.42 -24.14
CA ASP A 256 29.10 -26.24 -24.44
C ASP A 256 30.02 -26.58 -25.62
N PRO A 257 30.04 -25.76 -26.69
CA PRO A 257 30.91 -26.05 -27.82
C PRO A 257 32.36 -26.07 -27.34
N PRO A 258 33.20 -26.96 -27.89
CA PRO A 258 34.59 -27.04 -27.52
C PRO A 258 35.22 -25.67 -27.72
N GLN A 259 35.84 -25.11 -26.68
CA GLN A 259 36.55 -23.85 -26.84
C GLN A 259 37.66 -24.07 -27.88
N PRO A 260 37.76 -23.20 -28.91
CA PRO A 260 38.80 -23.32 -29.92
C PRO A 260 40.15 -23.24 -29.21
N ASN A 261 40.78 -24.40 -29.06
CA ASN A 261 42.06 -24.55 -28.39
C ASN A 261 43.15 -24.21 -29.41
N ASP A 262 43.24 -22.93 -29.79
CA ASP A 262 44.37 -22.45 -30.56
C ASP A 262 45.58 -22.50 -29.64
N ARG A 263 46.43 -23.52 -29.86
CA ARG A 263 47.72 -23.81 -29.21
C ARG A 263 48.78 -22.70 -29.42
N ARG A 264 48.36 -21.43 -29.45
CA ARG A 264 49.21 -20.26 -29.55
C ARG A 264 49.36 -19.66 -28.15
N PHE A 265 50.60 -19.46 -27.72
CA PHE A 265 50.93 -18.79 -26.46
C PHE A 265 50.28 -17.39 -26.31
N GLN A 266 49.88 -16.76 -27.42
CA GLN A 266 49.16 -15.47 -27.45
C GLN A 266 47.77 -15.54 -26.81
N THR A 267 47.05 -16.66 -26.89
CA THR A 267 45.70 -16.81 -26.30
C THR A 267 45.75 -16.91 -24.77
N LEU A 268 46.90 -17.25 -24.19
CA LEU A 268 47.13 -17.31 -22.74
C LEU A 268 47.38 -15.92 -22.13
N LEU A 269 47.97 -15.00 -22.90
CA LEU A 269 48.33 -13.64 -22.47
C LEU A 269 47.24 -12.59 -22.74
N PHE A 270 46.39 -12.79 -23.76
CA PHE A 270 45.39 -11.81 -24.21
C PHE A 270 43.93 -12.24 -23.98
N LYS A 271 43.66 -12.99 -22.90
CA LYS A 271 42.31 -13.44 -22.50
C LYS A 271 41.43 -12.31 -21.90
N ARG A 272 41.46 -11.13 -22.49
CA ARG A 272 40.54 -10.02 -22.22
C ARG A 272 39.76 -9.74 -23.52
N GLY A 273 38.63 -10.41 -23.71
CA GLY A 273 37.65 -10.02 -24.74
C GLY A 273 37.46 -10.93 -25.95
N SER A 274 38.00 -12.15 -25.97
CA SER A 274 37.57 -13.17 -26.95
C SER A 274 36.14 -13.59 -26.62
N ALA A 275 35.21 -13.48 -27.59
CA ALA A 275 33.84 -13.95 -27.51
C ALA A 275 33.80 -15.45 -27.15
N THR A 276 33.81 -15.75 -25.85
CA THR A 276 33.59 -17.09 -25.33
C THR A 276 32.14 -17.43 -25.57
N THR A 277 31.88 -18.53 -26.26
CA THR A 277 30.51 -19.02 -26.45
C THR A 277 29.81 -19.10 -25.08
N PRO A 278 28.57 -18.58 -24.95
CA PRO A 278 27.89 -18.53 -23.68
C PRO A 278 27.82 -19.93 -23.06
N ALA A 279 28.21 -20.04 -21.79
CA ALA A 279 28.08 -21.29 -21.06
C ALA A 279 26.61 -21.75 -21.05
N LEU A 280 26.37 -23.05 -20.93
CA LEU A 280 25.03 -23.65 -20.95
C LEU A 280 24.04 -22.92 -20.03
N ILE A 281 24.45 -22.57 -18.81
CA ILE A 281 23.62 -21.82 -17.87
C ILE A 281 23.32 -20.41 -18.36
N GLN A 282 24.29 -19.73 -18.99
CA GLN A 282 24.06 -18.40 -19.57
C GLN A 282 23.05 -18.44 -20.71
N ARG A 283 23.05 -19.50 -21.54
CA ARG A 283 22.03 -19.71 -22.58
C ARG A 283 20.66 -19.98 -21.98
N LEU A 284 20.60 -20.80 -20.94
CA LEU A 284 19.35 -21.06 -20.21
C LEU A 284 18.80 -19.76 -19.58
N ALA A 285 19.65 -19.00 -18.89
CA ALA A 285 19.29 -17.74 -18.25
C ALA A 285 18.77 -16.71 -19.27
N ALA A 286 19.48 -16.54 -20.38
CA ALA A 286 19.04 -15.67 -21.47
C ALA A 286 17.70 -16.10 -22.07
N GLN A 287 17.48 -17.40 -22.24
CA GLN A 287 16.23 -17.92 -22.79
C GLN A 287 15.05 -17.79 -21.81
N LEU A 288 15.32 -17.78 -20.50
CA LEU A 288 14.32 -17.60 -19.44
C LEU A 288 14.12 -16.12 -19.06
N GLU A 289 14.95 -15.21 -19.58
CA GLU A 289 14.95 -13.77 -19.23
C GLU A 289 15.28 -13.54 -17.75
N VAL A 290 16.27 -14.27 -17.24
CA VAL A 290 16.78 -14.16 -15.87
C VAL A 290 18.31 -13.99 -15.87
N GLU A 291 18.85 -13.55 -14.75
CA GLU A 291 20.30 -13.47 -14.52
C GLU A 291 20.88 -14.80 -14.01
N HIS A 292 22.21 -14.93 -14.10
CA HIS A 292 22.91 -16.10 -13.59
C HIS A 292 24.17 -15.75 -12.81
N LYS A 293 24.47 -16.56 -11.80
CA LYS A 293 25.72 -16.54 -11.01
C LYS A 293 26.22 -17.97 -10.90
N GLY A 294 27.11 -18.37 -11.82
CA GLY A 294 27.61 -19.75 -11.88
C GLY A 294 26.54 -20.74 -12.34
N LEU A 295 26.10 -21.64 -11.46
CA LEU A 295 24.99 -22.59 -11.69
C LEU A 295 23.66 -22.12 -11.08
N THR A 296 23.64 -20.91 -10.52
CA THR A 296 22.46 -20.31 -9.88
C THR A 296 21.77 -19.35 -10.83
N LEU A 297 20.45 -19.46 -10.95
CA LEU A 297 19.60 -18.47 -11.63
C LEU A 297 18.98 -17.53 -10.60
N VAL A 298 18.92 -16.25 -10.93
CA VAL A 298 18.39 -15.16 -10.10
C VAL A 298 17.58 -14.20 -10.96
N GLY A 299 16.55 -13.56 -10.40
CA GLY A 299 15.82 -12.49 -11.10
C GLY A 299 16.71 -11.29 -11.42
N GLU A 300 16.34 -10.53 -12.46
CA GLU A 300 16.98 -9.25 -12.79
C GLU A 300 16.72 -8.19 -11.70
N LYS A 301 17.60 -7.18 -11.61
CA LYS A 301 17.40 -6.07 -10.67
C LYS A 301 16.07 -5.35 -10.94
N GLY A 302 15.25 -5.22 -9.89
CA GLY A 302 13.94 -4.54 -9.97
C GLY A 302 12.78 -5.48 -10.33
N GLN A 303 13.04 -6.78 -10.48
CA GLN A 303 12.02 -7.80 -10.65
C GLN A 303 12.08 -8.82 -9.52
N ARG A 304 10.91 -9.35 -9.15
CA ARG A 304 10.81 -10.49 -8.25
C ARG A 304 10.45 -11.73 -9.05
N VAL A 305 11.32 -12.73 -8.97
CA VAL A 305 11.09 -14.03 -9.62
C VAL A 305 11.05 -15.10 -8.54
N VAL A 306 9.99 -15.91 -8.56
CA VAL A 306 9.83 -17.09 -7.69
C VAL A 306 10.08 -18.32 -8.54
N PHE A 307 11.07 -19.12 -8.13
CA PHE A 307 11.44 -20.33 -8.84
C PHE A 307 10.76 -21.55 -8.23
N GLY A 308 10.13 -22.36 -9.07
CA GLY A 308 9.73 -23.73 -8.78
C GLY A 308 10.41 -24.68 -9.75
N CYS A 309 10.88 -25.82 -9.26
CA CYS A 309 11.47 -26.84 -10.13
C CYS A 309 11.08 -28.25 -9.70
N SER A 310 10.90 -29.12 -10.69
CA SER A 310 10.59 -30.52 -10.44
C SER A 310 11.75 -31.20 -9.73
N ARG A 311 11.43 -32.08 -8.76
CA ARG A 311 12.39 -32.97 -8.07
C ARG A 311 13.17 -33.91 -9.01
N ARG A 312 12.78 -34.01 -10.28
CA ARG A 312 13.51 -34.79 -11.29
C ARG A 312 14.87 -34.20 -11.67
N ILE A 313 15.00 -32.88 -11.57
CA ILE A 313 16.28 -32.17 -11.77
C ILE A 313 16.85 -31.93 -10.38
N ARG A 314 18.10 -32.33 -10.11
CA ARG A 314 18.72 -32.04 -8.82
C ARG A 314 19.03 -30.56 -8.69
N HIS A 315 18.36 -29.90 -7.75
CA HIS A 315 18.49 -28.47 -7.51
C HIS A 315 18.32 -28.15 -6.02
N THR A 316 18.74 -26.96 -5.63
CA THR A 316 18.44 -26.35 -4.34
C THR A 316 17.77 -25.00 -4.59
N LEU A 317 16.68 -24.72 -3.87
CA LEU A 317 16.00 -23.43 -3.88
C LEU A 317 16.43 -22.62 -2.66
N ALA A 318 16.48 -21.29 -2.79
CA ALA A 318 16.57 -20.41 -1.64
C ALA A 318 15.30 -20.55 -0.75
N PRO A 319 15.37 -20.26 0.56
CA PRO A 319 14.21 -20.37 1.47
C PRO A 319 13.00 -19.49 1.11
N ASP A 320 13.22 -18.46 0.30
CA ASP A 320 12.22 -17.53 -0.24
C ASP A 320 11.92 -17.77 -1.73
N HIS A 321 12.50 -18.84 -2.30
CA HIS A 321 12.40 -19.24 -3.70
C HIS A 321 12.89 -18.17 -4.70
N SER A 322 13.69 -17.18 -4.25
CA SER A 322 14.23 -16.10 -5.09
C SER A 322 15.33 -16.54 -6.06
N SER A 323 15.89 -17.73 -5.84
CA SER A 323 16.94 -18.29 -6.68
C SER A 323 16.90 -19.81 -6.70
N ILE A 324 17.37 -20.38 -7.81
CA ILE A 324 17.53 -21.81 -7.99
C ILE A 324 18.97 -22.13 -8.36
N THR A 325 19.58 -23.07 -7.65
CA THR A 325 20.93 -23.57 -7.93
C THR A 325 20.88 -25.01 -8.37
N PHE A 326 21.40 -25.30 -9.57
CA PHE A 326 21.49 -26.68 -10.07
C PHE A 326 22.72 -27.38 -9.51
N ALA A 327 22.59 -28.67 -9.22
CA ALA A 327 23.67 -29.45 -8.61
C ALA A 327 24.88 -29.62 -9.54
N SER A 328 24.64 -29.82 -10.84
CA SER A 328 25.67 -29.95 -11.86
C SER A 328 25.15 -29.55 -13.24
N LYS A 329 26.05 -29.39 -14.22
CA LYS A 329 25.68 -29.18 -15.63
C LYS A 329 25.02 -30.40 -16.25
N ASP A 330 25.37 -31.60 -15.78
CA ASP A 330 24.90 -32.87 -16.36
C ASP A 330 23.40 -33.07 -16.17
N GLU A 331 22.82 -32.50 -15.10
CA GLU A 331 21.38 -32.49 -14.84
C GLU A 331 20.57 -31.73 -15.91
N LEU A 332 21.22 -30.85 -16.66
CA LEU A 332 20.60 -30.00 -17.68
C LEU A 332 20.93 -30.44 -19.10
N LEU A 333 22.05 -31.14 -19.28
CA LEU A 333 22.54 -31.57 -20.58
C LEU A 333 21.69 -32.70 -21.17
N ASN A 334 21.43 -32.63 -22.48
CA ASN A 334 20.68 -33.65 -23.22
C ASN A 334 19.25 -33.91 -22.72
N HIS A 335 18.71 -33.01 -21.90
CA HIS A 335 17.35 -33.07 -21.40
C HIS A 335 16.50 -31.96 -22.02
N TRP A 336 15.23 -32.28 -22.29
CA TRP A 336 14.22 -31.27 -22.58
C TRP A 336 13.73 -30.69 -21.27
N ILE A 337 13.95 -29.39 -21.09
CA ILE A 337 13.46 -28.62 -19.96
C ILE A 337 12.22 -27.88 -20.42
N VAL A 338 11.08 -28.18 -19.81
CA VAL A 338 9.85 -27.43 -20.04
C VAL A 338 9.72 -26.41 -18.93
N ALA A 339 9.85 -25.13 -19.28
CA ALA A 339 9.68 -24.02 -18.36
C ALA A 339 8.29 -23.40 -18.57
N VAL A 340 7.58 -23.18 -17.46
CA VAL A 340 6.36 -22.39 -17.42
C VAL A 340 6.69 -21.05 -16.77
N THR A 341 6.35 -19.95 -17.41
CA THR A 341 6.59 -18.60 -16.90
C THR A 341 5.28 -17.86 -16.85
N LEU A 342 4.91 -17.46 -15.65
CA LEU A 342 3.75 -16.61 -15.39
C LEU A 342 4.27 -15.28 -14.87
N GLN A 343 3.73 -14.18 -15.39
CA GLN A 343 4.04 -12.85 -14.89
C GLN A 343 2.81 -12.31 -14.18
N ILE A 344 2.99 -11.88 -12.93
CA ILE A 344 1.93 -11.19 -12.17
C ILE A 344 1.92 -9.74 -12.62
N ASP A 345 0.75 -9.21 -13.01
CA ASP A 345 0.59 -7.82 -13.43
C ASP A 345 0.27 -6.93 -12.23
N ARG A 346 1.20 -6.85 -11.28
CA ARG A 346 1.02 -6.07 -10.04
C ARG A 346 2.25 -5.23 -9.73
N ASP A 347 2.02 -4.08 -9.11
CA ASP A 347 3.07 -3.22 -8.58
C ASP A 347 3.60 -3.74 -7.22
N TRP A 348 4.67 -3.11 -6.73
CA TRP A 348 5.31 -3.48 -5.45
C TRP A 348 4.51 -3.09 -4.19
N THR A 349 3.47 -2.26 -4.35
CA THR A 349 2.62 -1.84 -3.24
C THR A 349 1.45 -2.79 -3.02
N TRP A 350 1.12 -3.59 -4.03
CA TRP A 350 0.09 -4.60 -3.97
C TRP A 350 0.49 -5.78 -3.07
N ASP A 351 -0.40 -6.13 -2.14
CA ASP A 351 -0.19 -7.13 -1.11
C ASP A 351 -1.50 -7.88 -0.85
N ASN A 352 -1.92 -8.77 -1.75
CA ASN A 352 -3.11 -9.62 -1.54
C ASN A 352 -2.81 -11.12 -1.59
N LEU A 353 -1.52 -11.50 -1.58
CA LEU A 353 -1.12 -12.90 -1.68
C LEU A 353 -1.00 -13.52 -0.29
N GLN A 354 -1.66 -14.66 -0.12
CA GLN A 354 -1.36 -15.59 0.96
C GLN A 354 0.02 -16.21 0.75
N GLU A 355 0.66 -16.69 1.81
CA GLU A 355 2.01 -17.25 1.73
C GLU A 355 2.12 -18.41 0.72
N VAL A 356 1.17 -19.35 0.74
CA VAL A 356 1.01 -20.38 -0.30
C VAL A 356 -0.04 -19.89 -1.29
N SER A 357 0.40 -19.24 -2.37
CA SER A 357 -0.52 -18.53 -3.26
C SER A 357 -0.95 -19.34 -4.49
N PHE A 358 -0.08 -20.24 -4.97
CA PHE A 358 -0.32 -20.96 -6.22
C PHE A 358 -0.18 -22.46 -6.03
N GLU A 359 -1.17 -23.20 -6.51
CA GLU A 359 -1.16 -24.66 -6.55
C GLU A 359 -1.01 -25.13 -8.00
N ILE A 360 -0.08 -26.05 -8.23
CA ILE A 360 0.21 -26.59 -9.54
C ILE A 360 -0.42 -27.97 -9.65
N TYR A 361 -1.39 -28.08 -10.56
CA TYR A 361 -2.06 -29.33 -10.88
C TYR A 361 -1.56 -29.91 -12.20
N ARG A 362 -1.44 -31.23 -12.25
CA ARG A 362 -1.09 -31.98 -13.47
C ARG A 362 -2.23 -32.89 -13.85
N ARG A 363 -2.58 -32.87 -15.14
CA ARG A 363 -3.41 -33.90 -15.79
C ARG A 363 -2.54 -34.62 -16.81
N LYS A 364 -2.54 -35.95 -16.79
CA LYS A 364 -1.81 -36.78 -17.76
C LYS A 364 -2.82 -37.38 -18.72
N LEU A 365 -2.57 -37.25 -20.01
CA LEU A 365 -3.32 -37.92 -21.06
C LEU A 365 -2.50 -39.11 -21.58
N PHE A 366 -3.10 -40.29 -21.60
CA PHE A 366 -2.56 -41.47 -22.28
C PHE A 366 -3.63 -42.02 -23.26
N GLY A 367 -4.25 -41.17 -24.09
CA GLY A 367 -5.39 -41.55 -24.92
C GLY A 367 -6.04 -40.40 -25.69
N SER A 368 -7.35 -40.50 -26.01
CA SER A 368 -8.11 -39.47 -26.74
C SER A 368 -8.47 -38.28 -25.84
N ILE A 369 -8.77 -37.12 -26.45
CA ILE A 369 -9.11 -35.88 -25.73
C ILE A 369 -10.35 -36.04 -24.83
N GLU A 370 -11.27 -36.95 -25.14
CA GLU A 370 -12.47 -37.20 -24.31
C GLU A 370 -12.14 -37.78 -22.93
N GLU A 371 -11.01 -38.49 -22.79
CA GLU A 371 -10.55 -38.99 -21.48
C GLU A 371 -10.01 -37.86 -20.57
N LEU A 372 -9.76 -36.67 -21.12
CA LEU A 372 -9.22 -35.52 -20.39
C LEU A 372 -10.26 -34.85 -19.49
N GLU A 373 -11.53 -34.81 -19.91
CA GLU A 373 -12.60 -34.15 -19.17
C GLU A 373 -12.99 -34.92 -17.90
N GLY A 374 -12.74 -36.23 -17.86
CA GLY A 374 -12.97 -37.10 -16.70
C GLY A 374 -11.75 -37.32 -15.79
N ALA A 375 -10.55 -36.89 -16.20
CA ALA A 375 -9.32 -37.12 -15.44
C ALA A 375 -9.21 -36.18 -14.22
N THR A 376 -9.05 -36.77 -13.04
CA THR A 376 -8.87 -35.98 -11.81
C THR A 376 -7.51 -35.28 -11.82
N PRO A 377 -7.46 -33.96 -11.55
CA PRO A 377 -6.20 -33.23 -11.43
C PRO A 377 -5.41 -33.74 -10.21
N GLU A 378 -4.13 -34.05 -10.43
CA GLU A 378 -3.19 -34.43 -9.37
C GLU A 378 -2.41 -33.17 -8.94
N LEU A 379 -2.48 -32.79 -7.67
CA LEU A 379 -1.63 -31.73 -7.11
C LEU A 379 -0.17 -32.20 -7.15
N ILE A 380 0.69 -31.47 -7.86
CA ILE A 380 2.11 -31.84 -8.04
C ILE A 380 3.08 -30.92 -7.29
N GLY A 381 2.59 -29.80 -6.78
CA GLY A 381 3.36 -28.86 -5.98
C GLY A 381 2.64 -27.53 -5.83
N ASP A 382 3.27 -26.65 -5.09
CA ASP A 382 2.83 -25.31 -4.75
C ASP A 382 3.97 -24.30 -4.93
N LEU A 383 3.62 -23.03 -5.06
CA LEU A 383 4.57 -21.92 -5.04
C LEU A 383 4.20 -20.97 -3.92
N GLU A 384 5.18 -20.75 -3.04
CA GLU A 384 5.10 -19.77 -1.98
C GLU A 384 5.57 -18.41 -2.49
N VAL A 385 4.73 -17.38 -2.33
CA VAL A 385 5.10 -15.99 -2.59
C VAL A 385 5.01 -15.23 -1.28
N LYS A 386 6.12 -15.24 -0.53
CA LYS A 386 6.18 -14.56 0.78
C LYS A 386 5.97 -13.06 0.64
N SER A 387 5.14 -12.44 1.47
CA SER A 387 5.08 -10.97 1.48
C SER A 387 6.46 -10.41 1.84
N THR A 388 6.97 -9.48 1.04
CA THR A 388 8.20 -8.75 1.37
C THR A 388 7.83 -7.63 2.32
N ALA A 389 7.48 -8.01 3.55
CA ALA A 389 7.22 -7.09 4.63
C ALA A 389 8.53 -6.63 5.24
#